data_AF-A0A3D2T380-F1
#
_entry.id   AF-A0A3D2T380-F1
#
_cell.length_a   1.000
_cell.length_b   1.000
_cell.length_c   1.000
_cell.angle_alpha   90.00
_cell.angle_beta   90.00
_cell.angle_gamma   90.00
#
_symmetry.space_group_name_H-M   'P 1'
#
loop_
_entity.id
_entity.type
_entity.pdbx_description
1 polymer ?
#
loop_
_entity_poly.entity_id
_entity_poly.type
_entity_poly.pdbx_seq_one_letter_code
_entity_poly.pdbx_strand_id
1 'polypeptide(L)' 'GPLARTVLEHWGIHSTRDVGSVVFALVEQKILTTQDGDCPEDFADVFDFEEAFELNYPWEARI' A
#
# COMPACT_ATOMS: atom_id res chain seq x y z
N GLY A 1 7.63 9.21 -0.56
CA GLY A 1 7.71 10.65 -0.20
C GLY A 1 7.37 10.77 1.28
N PRO A 2 8.00 11.66 2.07
CA PRO A 2 8.03 11.53 3.54
C PRO A 2 6.66 11.61 4.21
N LEU A 3 5.68 12.21 3.53
CA LEU A 3 4.30 12.28 4.00
C LEU A 3 3.42 11.10 3.53
N ALA A 4 3.95 10.19 2.69
CA ALA A 4 3.18 9.11 2.10
C ALA A 4 2.61 8.17 3.17
N ARG A 5 3.43 7.76 4.15
CA ARG A 5 2.98 6.95 5.29
C ARG A 5 1.83 7.62 6.05
N THR A 6 2.00 8.90 6.41
CA THR A 6 0.97 9.67 7.12
C THR A 6 -0.35 9.77 6.35
N VAL A 7 -0.30 9.96 5.03
CA VAL A 7 -1.50 10.01 4.19
C VAL A 7 -2.20 8.65 4.12
N LEU A 8 -1.43 7.56 3.94
CA LEU A 8 -1.96 6.20 3.90
C LEU A 8 -2.60 5.82 5.24
N GLU A 9 -1.94 6.11 6.36
CA GLU A 9 -2.47 5.90 7.71
C GLU A 9 -3.76 6.70 7.94
N HIS A 10 -3.83 7.94 7.45
CA HIS A 10 -5.05 8.75 7.54
C HIS A 10 -6.21 8.13 6.75
N TRP A 11 -5.94 7.40 5.67
CA TRP A 11 -6.93 6.65 4.92
C TRP A 11 -7.24 5.27 5.52
N GLY A 12 -6.59 4.89 6.62
CA GLY A 12 -6.73 3.59 7.27
C GLY A 12 -5.95 2.46 6.57
N ILE A 13 -4.96 2.80 5.74
CA ILE A 13 -4.10 1.85 5.02
C ILE A 13 -2.79 1.73 5.81
N HIS A 14 -2.56 0.57 6.41
CA HIS A 14 -1.41 0.29 7.27
C HIS A 14 -0.41 -0.69 6.64
N SER A 15 -0.84 -1.41 5.60
CA SER A 15 -0.01 -2.39 4.90
C SER A 15 -0.41 -2.52 3.44
N THR A 16 0.43 -3.21 2.68
CA THR A 16 0.15 -3.58 1.28
C THR A 16 -1.15 -4.38 1.15
N ARG A 17 -1.49 -5.21 2.13
CA ARG A 17 -2.76 -5.96 2.17
C ARG A 17 -3.99 -5.06 2.20
N ASP A 18 -3.92 -3.91 2.88
CA ASP A 18 -5.04 -2.97 2.95
C ASP A 18 -5.31 -2.34 1.58
N VAL A 19 -4.26 -2.12 0.78
CA VAL A 19 -4.38 -1.68 -0.61
C VAL A 19 -5.12 -2.74 -1.44
N GLY A 20 -4.77 -4.02 -1.28
CA GLY A 20 -5.48 -5.13 -1.93
C GLY A 20 -6.97 -5.14 -1.58
N SER A 21 -7.30 -4.91 -0.30
CA SER A 21 -8.69 -4.82 0.15
C SER A 21 -9.46 -3.69 -0.55
N VAL A 22 -8.84 -2.52 -0.74
CA VAL A 22 -9.43 -1.40 -1.49
C VAL A 22 -9.63 -1.77 -2.97
N VAL A 23 -8.62 -2.36 -3.61
CA VAL A 23 -8.69 -2.75 -5.03
C VAL A 23 -9.82 -3.76 -5.25
N PHE A 24 -9.91 -4.80 -4.41
CA PHE A 24 -10.96 -5.81 -4.54
C PHE A 24 -12.35 -5.27 -4.20
N ALA A 25 -12.47 -4.33 -3.25
CA ALA A 25 -13.73 -3.60 -3.05
C ALA A 25 -14.17 -2.83 -4.31
N LEU A 26 -13.23 -2.21 -5.04
CA LEU A 26 -13.54 -1.54 -6.30
C LEU A 26 -13.90 -2.52 -7.43
N VAL A 27 -13.32 -3.73 -7.44
CA VAL A 27 -13.72 -4.82 -8.34
C VAL A 27 -15.15 -5.27 -8.05
N GLU A 28 -15.51 -5.47 -6.78
CA GLU A 28 -16.88 -5.82 -6.37
C GLU A 28 -17.90 -4.76 -6.82
N GLN A 29 -17.54 -3.48 -6.76
CA GLN A 29 -18.37 -2.37 -7.25
C GLN A 29 -18.34 -2.20 -8.77
N LYS A 30 -17.65 -3.07 -9.52
CA LYS A 30 -17.49 -3.02 -10.99
C LYS A 30 -16.86 -1.72 -11.50
N ILE A 31 -16.07 -1.05 -10.65
CA ILE A 31 -15.28 0.12 -11.02
C ILE A 31 -13.96 -0.35 -11.66
N LEU A 32 -13.39 -1.44 -11.14
CA LEU A 32 -12.21 -2.10 -11.68
C LEU A 32 -12.56 -3.51 -12.20
N THR A 33 -11.69 -4.04 -13.06
CA THR A 33 -11.78 -5.40 -13.60
C THR A 33 -10.54 -6.17 -13.16
N THR A 34 -10.73 -7.43 -12.77
CA THR A 34 -9.66 -8.38 -12.39
C THR A 34 -9.20 -9.19 -13.59
N GLN A 35 -7.99 -9.75 -13.54
CA GLN A 35 -7.48 -10.75 -14.48
C GLN A 35 -7.61 -12.16 -13.90
N ASP A 36 -7.49 -13.18 -14.76
CA ASP A 36 -7.46 -14.57 -14.33
C ASP A 36 -6.22 -14.82 -13.46
N GLY A 37 -6.45 -15.22 -12.21
CA GLY A 37 -5.38 -15.54 -11.25
C GLY A 37 -5.10 -14.44 -10.22
N ASP A 38 -5.65 -13.23 -10.40
CA ASP A 38 -5.53 -12.17 -9.40
C ASP A 38 -6.27 -12.56 -8.11
N CYS A 39 -5.60 -12.39 -6.97
CA CYS A 39 -6.15 -12.66 -5.65
C CYS A 39 -5.75 -11.57 -4.63
N PRO A 40 -6.56 -11.33 -3.57
CA PRO A 40 -6.20 -10.36 -2.53
C PRO A 40 -4.84 -10.65 -1.86
N GLU A 41 -4.44 -11.92 -1.84
CA GLU A 41 -3.16 -12.38 -1.30
C GLU A 41 -1.96 -11.88 -2.10
N ASP A 42 -2.12 -11.51 -3.37
CA ASP A 42 -1.05 -10.91 -4.19
C ASP A 42 -0.56 -9.56 -3.62
N PHE A 43 -1.37 -8.96 -2.75
CA PHE A 43 -1.05 -7.72 -2.06
C PHE A 43 -0.46 -7.94 -0.66
N ALA A 44 -0.37 -9.17 -0.17
CA ALA A 44 0.22 -9.44 1.14
C ALA A 44 1.75 -9.32 1.11
N ASP A 45 2.33 -8.62 2.09
CA ASP A 45 3.77 -8.55 2.34
C ASP A 45 4.64 -8.13 1.13
N VAL A 46 4.07 -7.39 0.17
CA VAL A 46 4.78 -6.94 -1.05
C VAL A 46 5.98 -6.02 -0.72
N PHE A 47 5.83 -5.14 0.27
CA PHE A 47 6.92 -4.36 0.86
C PHE A 47 6.51 -3.78 2.21
N ASP A 48 7.51 -3.44 3.03
CA ASP A 48 7.32 -2.79 4.32
C ASP A 48 7.22 -1.26 4.18
N PHE A 49 6.20 -0.66 4.79
CA PHE A 49 5.92 0.77 4.66
C PHE A 49 6.95 1.63 5.40
N GLU A 50 7.51 1.16 6.52
CA GLU A 50 8.53 1.88 7.28
C GLU A 50 9.83 1.93 6.44
N GLU A 51 10.23 0.79 5.87
CA GLU A 51 11.38 0.72 4.96
C GLU A 51 11.18 1.60 3.72
N ALA A 52 10.03 1.47 3.04
CA ALA A 52 9.79 2.16 1.78
C ALA A 52 9.59 3.67 1.94
N PHE A 53 9.00 4.12 3.06
CA PHE A 53 8.62 5.51 3.25
C PHE A 53 9.45 6.28 4.27
N GLU A 54 10.33 5.65 5.06
CA GLU A 54 11.15 6.36 6.06
C GLU A 54 12.65 6.17 5.81
N LEU A 55 13.11 4.95 5.53
CA LEU A 55 14.54 4.62 5.39
C LEU A 55 15.15 4.99 4.03
N ASN A 56 14.32 5.19 3.00
CA ASN A 56 14.79 5.41 1.63
C ASN A 56 14.96 6.90 1.23
N TYR A 57 15.08 7.81 2.20
CA TYR A 57 15.38 9.21 1.86
C TYR A 57 16.88 9.52 1.84
N PRO A 58 17.38 10.17 0.76
CA PRO A 58 18.79 10.54 0.62
C PRO A 58 19.27 11.56 1.66
N TRP A 59 18.37 12.07 2.49
CA TRP A 59 18.66 13.03 3.55
C TRP A 59 18.57 12.43 4.94
N GLU A 60 18.61 11.10 5.11
CA GLU A 60 18.80 10.44 6.43
C GLU A 60 19.72 11.30 7.28
N ALA A 61 19.09 12.00 8.21
CA ALA A 61 19.70 13.07 8.94
C ALA A 61 20.73 12.41 9.85
N ARG A 62 22.01 12.61 9.53
CA ARG A 62 23.10 12.38 10.47
C ARG A 62 22.79 13.22 11.72
N ILE A 63 22.25 12.58 12.75
CA ILE A 63 22.25 13.05 14.13
C ILE A 63 22.87 11.93 14.96
#